data_AF-A0A167AUH1-F1
#
_entry.id   AF-A0A167AUH1-F1
#
_cell.length_a   1.000
_cell.length_b   1.000
_cell.length_c   1.000
_cell.angle_alpha   90.00
_cell.angle_beta   90.00
_cell.angle_gamma   90.00
#
_symmetry.space_group_name_H-M   'P 1'
#
loop_
_entity.id
_entity.type
_entity.pdbx_description
1 polymer ?
#
loop_
_entity_poly.entity_id
_entity_poly.type
_entity_poly.pdbx_seq_one_letter_code
_entity_poly.pdbx_strand_id
1 'polypeptide(L)'
;MYKYLAIFSLWLFPVDAYAESDCLKSLKGTDVKMILDTCFTFEEGKMDMALLFGTHFTHKFGSKDNPSPEAIYLKSQVDNEDPQAMFIWGQFVLDIAYDEISSLEVREESKYWVNKSADSGYSYAMYSIASAYAVSTATTAKSEAEKEKAIYFAKKLSDQNFLDAKELLNKLNKTPSKEDFTLNVDSLYQEHKKLSEQQLLDLASVFSLGWYYHYRHKSLKLGVEHLKIKKDTDKSVFLLQQAMKMHNSSESSYQIGIILEKKNSSDTFKYYLWAAENKHPEAAAWVGDFYACTGEKEVGISWLHKSETFGYEYAEYSFGEIEELGEPTTCQPYWNSWPKQKLKI
;
A
#
# COMPACT_ATOMS: atom_id res chain seq x y z
N MET A 1 28.39 -5.29 14.15
CA MET A 1 29.00 -4.70 15.36
C MET A 1 27.96 -3.75 15.96
N TYR A 2 26.96 -4.31 16.65
CA TYR A 2 25.84 -3.56 17.22
C TYR A 2 26.29 -2.95 18.55
N LYS A 3 26.17 -1.62 18.67
CA LYS A 3 26.73 -0.80 19.76
C LYS A 3 25.87 -0.73 21.02
N TYR A 4 24.82 -1.53 21.12
CA TYR A 4 23.98 -1.56 22.32
C TYR A 4 24.43 -2.72 23.20
N LEU A 5 24.89 -2.36 24.41
CA LEU A 5 25.31 -3.23 25.52
C LEU A 5 26.78 -3.70 25.50
N ALA A 6 27.69 -2.73 25.45
CA ALA A 6 28.90 -2.82 26.27
C ALA A 6 28.71 -1.84 27.44
N ILE A 7 28.29 -2.35 28.61
CA ILE A 7 28.64 -1.95 29.98
C ILE A 7 27.82 -2.88 30.90
N PHE A 8 28.44 -3.97 31.35
CA PHE A 8 28.03 -4.70 32.54
C PHE A 8 29.21 -4.64 33.51
N SER A 9 29.22 -3.62 34.37
CA SER A 9 30.01 -3.68 35.60
C SER A 9 29.09 -4.23 36.68
N LEU A 10 29.42 -5.44 37.15
CA LEU A 10 28.77 -6.14 38.26
C LEU A 10 28.46 -5.17 39.42
N TRP A 11 27.17 -4.90 39.62
CA TRP A 11 26.65 -4.57 40.94
C TRP A 11 25.77 -5.75 41.36
N LEU A 12 26.32 -6.56 42.25
CA LEU A 12 25.60 -7.57 43.02
C LEU A 12 24.60 -6.85 43.91
N PHE A 13 23.38 -6.65 43.43
CA PHE A 13 22.24 -6.49 44.33
C PHE A 13 21.81 -7.89 44.77
N PRO A 14 21.63 -8.14 46.09
CA PRO A 14 21.01 -9.38 46.52
C PRO A 14 19.62 -9.41 45.91
N VAL A 15 19.34 -10.47 45.15
CA VAL A 15 17.99 -10.80 44.70
C VAL A 15 17.21 -11.18 45.96
N ASP A 16 16.74 -10.18 46.69
CA ASP A 16 15.79 -10.38 47.76
C ASP A 16 14.59 -11.12 47.17
N ALA A 17 14.16 -12.15 47.90
CA ALA A 17 13.13 -13.09 47.53
C ALA A 17 11.77 -12.40 47.32
N TYR A 18 11.58 -11.78 46.16
CA TYR A 18 10.26 -11.51 45.63
C TYR A 18 9.65 -12.86 45.22
N ALA A 19 8.43 -13.13 45.68
CA ALA A 19 7.67 -14.29 45.23
C ALA A 19 7.65 -14.29 43.70
N GLU A 20 8.12 -15.38 43.11
CA GLU A 20 8.24 -15.51 41.66
C GLU A 20 6.90 -15.17 41.01
N SER A 21 6.88 -14.17 40.12
CA SER A 21 5.67 -13.76 39.44
C SER A 21 5.15 -14.91 38.58
N ASP A 22 3.85 -14.95 38.33
CA ASP A 22 3.27 -16.01 37.50
C ASP A 22 3.78 -15.94 36.04
N CYS A 23 4.20 -14.76 35.58
CA CYS A 23 4.88 -14.62 34.29
C CYS A 23 6.27 -15.26 34.32
N LEU A 24 7.08 -14.98 35.35
CA LEU A 24 8.41 -15.59 35.48
C LEU A 24 8.33 -17.12 35.58
N LYS A 25 7.34 -17.66 36.31
CA LYS A 25 7.06 -19.10 36.35
C LYS A 25 6.70 -19.64 34.97
N SER A 26 5.83 -18.93 34.25
CA SER A 26 5.39 -19.35 32.91
C SER A 26 6.55 -19.35 31.91
N LEU A 27 7.43 -18.35 31.95
CA LEU A 27 8.63 -18.23 31.09
C LEU A 27 9.64 -19.37 31.28
N LYS A 28 9.61 -20.06 32.43
CA LYS A 28 10.42 -21.27 32.67
C LYS A 28 9.79 -22.53 32.08
N GLY A 29 8.52 -22.47 31.65
CA GLY A 29 7.82 -23.54 30.97
C GLY A 29 7.91 -23.44 29.44
N THR A 30 7.30 -24.41 28.75
CA THR A 30 7.27 -24.50 27.28
C THR A 30 5.91 -24.18 26.68
N ASP A 31 4.89 -23.91 27.51
CA ASP A 31 3.55 -23.58 27.03
C ASP A 31 3.50 -22.11 26.62
N VAL A 32 3.67 -21.89 25.32
CA VAL A 32 3.71 -20.59 24.67
C VAL A 32 2.40 -19.82 24.88
N LYS A 33 1.27 -20.52 24.84
CA LYS A 33 -0.05 -19.93 25.05
C LYS A 33 -0.15 -19.42 26.48
N MET A 34 0.23 -20.24 27.45
CA MET A 34 0.26 -19.85 28.87
C MET A 34 1.21 -18.68 29.13
N ILE A 35 2.40 -18.68 28.51
CA ILE A 35 3.35 -17.56 28.62
C ILE A 35 2.72 -16.29 28.08
N LEU A 36 2.14 -16.35 26.88
CA LEU A 36 1.49 -15.21 26.26
C LEU A 36 0.36 -14.69 27.15
N ASP A 37 -0.56 -15.54 27.60
CA ASP A 37 -1.70 -15.16 28.45
C ASP A 37 -1.27 -14.58 29.81
N THR A 38 -0.14 -15.04 30.36
CA THR A 38 0.30 -14.67 31.71
C THR A 38 1.22 -13.45 31.73
N CYS A 39 2.05 -13.30 30.68
CA CYS A 39 3.06 -12.25 30.55
C CYS A 39 2.56 -11.03 29.75
N PHE A 40 1.58 -11.22 28.88
CA PHE A 40 0.93 -10.18 28.08
C PHE A 40 -0.56 -10.19 28.37
N THR A 41 -1.18 -9.04 28.57
CA THR A 41 -2.65 -8.97 28.73
C THR A 41 -3.33 -8.82 27.37
N PHE A 42 -4.38 -9.61 27.16
CA PHE A 42 -5.21 -9.58 25.95
C PHE A 42 -6.64 -9.16 26.28
N GLU A 43 -7.33 -8.52 25.32
CA GLU A 43 -8.78 -8.64 25.28
C GLU A 43 -9.14 -10.10 24.93
N GLU A 44 -10.04 -10.71 25.71
CA GLU A 44 -10.44 -12.11 25.55
C GLU A 44 -10.80 -12.43 24.07
N GLY A 45 -10.21 -13.51 23.53
CA GLY A 45 -10.51 -14.02 22.19
C GLY A 45 -9.62 -13.50 21.04
N LYS A 46 -8.56 -12.72 21.31
CA LYS A 46 -7.66 -12.16 20.28
C LYS A 46 -6.23 -12.71 20.25
N MET A 47 -5.95 -13.82 20.94
CA MET A 47 -4.58 -14.35 21.08
C MET A 47 -3.91 -14.69 19.73
N ASP A 48 -4.69 -15.19 18.77
CA ASP A 48 -4.19 -15.48 17.42
C ASP A 48 -3.79 -14.19 16.70
N MET A 49 -4.51 -13.07 16.92
CA MET A 49 -4.13 -11.77 16.35
C MET A 49 -2.88 -11.20 17.02
N ALA A 50 -2.69 -11.43 18.32
CA ALA A 50 -1.52 -10.95 19.05
C ALA A 50 -0.21 -11.56 18.53
N LEU A 51 -0.20 -12.88 18.31
CA LEU A 51 0.90 -13.65 17.69
C LEU A 51 1.24 -13.18 16.26
N LEU A 52 0.27 -12.57 15.58
CA LEU A 52 0.32 -12.27 14.15
C LEU A 52 0.63 -10.79 13.84
N PHE A 53 0.20 -9.86 14.69
CA PHE A 53 0.20 -8.44 14.34
C PHE A 53 0.99 -7.54 15.29
N GLY A 54 1.56 -8.06 16.39
CA GLY A 54 2.27 -7.22 17.35
C GLY A 54 1.40 -6.05 17.79
N THR A 55 0.15 -6.31 18.19
CA THR A 55 -0.73 -5.27 18.71
C THR A 55 -0.15 -4.71 20.02
N HIS A 56 -0.44 -3.45 20.36
CA HIS A 56 -0.06 -2.90 21.67
C HIS A 56 -0.56 -3.83 22.79
N PHE A 57 0.36 -4.29 23.63
CA PHE A 57 0.09 -5.10 24.81
C PHE A 57 0.44 -4.29 26.05
N THR A 58 -0.12 -4.66 27.21
CA THR A 58 0.55 -4.33 28.46
C THR A 58 1.30 -5.57 28.92
N HIS A 59 2.63 -5.44 29.05
CA HIS A 59 3.49 -6.54 29.45
C HIS A 59 4.09 -6.30 30.84
N LYS A 60 4.51 -7.38 31.50
CA LYS A 60 5.17 -7.31 32.82
C LYS A 60 6.68 -7.05 32.74
N PHE A 61 7.24 -6.86 31.54
CA PHE A 61 8.68 -6.79 31.28
C PHE A 61 9.37 -5.48 31.68
N GLY A 62 8.62 -4.45 32.11
CA GLY A 62 9.17 -3.14 32.42
C GLY A 62 9.59 -2.37 31.17
N SER A 63 10.42 -1.34 31.32
CA SER A 63 10.92 -0.52 30.20
C SER A 63 12.38 -0.84 29.89
N LYS A 64 12.90 -0.29 28.79
CA LYS A 64 14.32 -0.40 28.44
C LYS A 64 15.24 0.09 29.57
N ASP A 65 14.88 1.20 30.20
CA ASP A 65 15.69 1.82 31.25
C ASP A 65 15.48 1.18 32.63
N ASN A 66 14.38 0.44 32.81
CA ASN A 66 14.05 -0.25 34.05
C ASN A 66 13.45 -1.64 33.74
N PRO A 67 14.28 -2.61 33.31
CA PRO A 67 13.81 -3.94 32.94
C PRO A 67 13.36 -4.72 34.18
N SER A 68 12.26 -5.45 34.06
CA SER A 68 11.79 -6.33 35.13
C SER A 68 12.67 -7.59 35.26
N PRO A 69 12.58 -8.33 36.38
CA PRO A 69 13.24 -9.64 36.52
C PRO A 69 12.89 -10.62 35.38
N GLU A 70 11.66 -10.56 34.86
CA GLU A 70 11.20 -11.35 33.72
C GLU A 70 11.96 -10.99 32.44
N ALA A 71 12.21 -9.70 32.19
CA ALA A 71 12.93 -9.25 31.01
C ALA A 71 14.41 -9.64 31.07
N ILE A 72 15.01 -9.53 32.25
CA ILE A 72 16.40 -9.97 32.50
C ILE A 72 16.50 -11.49 32.28
N TYR A 73 15.57 -12.26 32.85
CA TYR A 73 15.53 -13.71 32.66
C TYR A 73 15.35 -14.07 31.17
N LEU A 74 14.36 -13.49 30.50
CA LEU A 74 14.10 -13.72 29.09
C LEU A 74 15.35 -13.42 28.24
N LYS A 75 16.01 -12.29 28.50
CA LYS A 75 17.24 -11.92 27.78
C LYS A 75 18.37 -12.93 27.99
N SER A 76 18.52 -13.46 29.20
CA SER A 76 19.50 -14.52 29.46
C SER A 76 19.25 -15.79 28.63
N GLN A 77 17.98 -16.14 28.40
CA GLN A 77 17.62 -17.30 27.57
C GLN A 77 17.86 -17.03 26.08
N VAL A 78 17.61 -15.80 25.62
CA VAL A 78 17.97 -15.34 24.26
C VAL A 78 19.48 -15.48 24.03
N ASP A 79 20.29 -15.07 25.00
CA ASP A 79 21.76 -15.16 24.92
C ASP A 79 22.27 -16.61 24.92
N ASN A 80 21.50 -17.54 25.51
CA ASN A 80 21.73 -18.99 25.45
C ASN A 80 21.15 -19.66 24.19
N GLU A 81 20.75 -18.86 23.21
CA GLU A 81 20.17 -19.28 21.95
C GLU A 81 18.83 -20.05 22.02
N ASP A 82 18.06 -19.88 23.10
CA ASP A 82 16.76 -20.52 23.23
C ASP A 82 15.75 -20.00 22.18
N PRO A 83 15.20 -20.85 21.29
CA PRO A 83 14.34 -20.39 20.19
C PRO A 83 13.03 -19.76 20.66
N GLN A 84 12.46 -20.25 21.76
CA GLN A 84 11.22 -19.73 22.32
C GLN A 84 11.44 -18.34 22.91
N ALA A 85 12.52 -18.15 23.67
CA ALA A 85 12.92 -16.87 24.24
C ALA A 85 13.22 -15.84 23.15
N MET A 86 13.90 -16.23 22.06
CA MET A 86 14.11 -15.34 20.90
C MET A 86 12.79 -14.84 20.30
N PHE A 87 11.81 -15.74 20.17
CA PHE A 87 10.50 -15.34 19.64
C PHE A 87 9.81 -14.34 20.57
N ILE A 88 9.72 -14.66 21.87
CA ILE A 88 9.07 -13.81 22.86
C ILE A 88 9.77 -12.45 22.96
N TRP A 89 11.11 -12.43 22.93
CA TRP A 89 11.89 -11.19 22.91
C TRP A 89 11.60 -10.36 21.67
N GLY A 90 11.52 -11.00 20.49
CA GLY A 90 11.15 -10.32 19.26
C GLY A 90 9.76 -9.67 19.32
N GLN A 91 8.78 -10.32 19.96
CA GLN A 91 7.44 -9.76 20.18
C GLN A 91 7.46 -8.62 21.20
N PHE A 92 8.21 -8.76 22.30
CA PHE A 92 8.39 -7.70 23.30
C PHE A 92 9.05 -6.45 22.71
N VAL A 93 10.12 -6.61 21.92
CA VAL A 93 10.78 -5.49 21.23
C VAL A 93 9.84 -4.82 20.22
N LEU A 94 8.98 -5.59 19.56
CA LEU A 94 7.97 -5.04 18.66
C LEU A 94 6.96 -4.16 19.42
N ASP A 95 6.50 -4.61 20.58
CA ASP A 95 5.54 -3.89 21.43
C ASP A 95 6.10 -2.54 21.89
N ILE A 96 7.34 -2.50 22.37
CA ILE A 96 8.06 -1.24 22.66
C ILE A 96 8.07 -0.31 21.44
N ALA A 97 8.18 -0.89 20.23
CA ALA A 97 8.16 -0.11 19.00
C ALA A 97 6.79 0.54 18.69
N TYR A 98 5.70 0.08 19.29
CA TYR A 98 4.38 0.67 19.15
C TYR A 98 4.11 1.79 20.17
N ASP A 99 4.72 1.75 21.35
CA ASP A 99 4.48 2.68 22.46
C ASP A 99 5.29 4.00 22.37
N GLU A 100 6.44 3.98 21.69
CA GLU A 100 7.25 5.18 21.46
C GLU A 100 7.28 5.53 19.96
N ILE A 101 7.69 6.78 19.64
CA ILE A 101 8.07 7.17 18.27
C ILE A 101 9.29 6.32 17.87
N SER A 102 9.06 5.06 17.50
CA SER A 102 10.11 4.07 17.39
C SER A 102 10.85 4.23 16.07
N SER A 103 12.18 4.20 16.18
CA SER A 103 13.07 4.21 15.04
C SER A 103 12.91 2.92 14.23
N LEU A 104 13.20 3.00 12.93
CA LEU A 104 13.30 1.84 12.03
C LEU A 104 14.15 0.70 12.63
N GLU A 105 15.13 1.04 13.46
CA GLU A 105 16.05 0.12 14.14
C GLU A 105 15.34 -0.89 15.06
N VAL A 106 14.38 -0.47 15.87
CA VAL A 106 13.66 -1.36 16.81
C VAL A 106 12.84 -2.41 16.05
N ARG A 107 12.21 -2.00 14.95
CA ARG A 107 11.47 -2.92 14.07
C ARG A 107 12.39 -3.94 13.40
N GLU A 108 13.58 -3.54 12.99
CA GLU A 108 14.57 -4.47 12.42
C GLU A 108 15.12 -5.43 13.48
N GLU A 109 15.31 -4.98 14.73
CA GLU A 109 15.70 -5.88 15.84
C GLU A 109 14.63 -6.93 16.14
N SER A 110 13.36 -6.52 16.25
CA SER A 110 12.25 -7.44 16.43
C SER A 110 12.22 -8.50 15.31
N LYS A 111 12.27 -8.06 14.05
CA LYS A 111 12.32 -8.95 12.89
C LYS A 111 13.51 -9.90 12.96
N TYR A 112 14.69 -9.42 13.35
CA TYR A 112 15.89 -10.24 13.47
C TYR A 112 15.67 -11.40 14.45
N TRP A 113 15.17 -11.14 15.66
CA TRP A 113 14.97 -12.18 16.68
C TRP A 113 13.88 -13.17 16.29
N VAL A 114 12.77 -12.70 15.70
CA VAL A 114 11.72 -13.60 15.19
C VAL A 114 12.25 -14.47 14.06
N ASN A 115 13.04 -13.92 13.14
CA ASN A 115 13.68 -14.71 12.07
C ASN A 115 14.66 -15.73 12.64
N LYS A 116 15.53 -15.33 13.58
CA LYS A 116 16.49 -16.25 14.20
C LYS A 116 15.79 -17.39 14.93
N SER A 117 14.72 -17.11 15.67
CA SER A 117 13.87 -18.13 16.30
C SER A 117 13.29 -19.13 15.30
N ALA A 118 12.71 -18.64 14.20
CA ALA A 118 12.14 -19.48 13.15
C ALA A 118 13.21 -20.33 12.46
N ASP A 119 14.37 -19.73 12.16
CA ASP A 119 15.50 -20.42 11.55
C ASP A 119 16.07 -21.51 12.50
N SER A 120 15.97 -21.32 13.82
CA SER A 120 16.28 -22.32 14.86
C SER A 120 15.22 -23.42 15.05
N GLY A 121 14.13 -23.42 14.29
CA GLY A 121 13.15 -24.52 14.31
C GLY A 121 11.86 -24.25 15.08
N TYR A 122 11.67 -23.05 15.64
CA TYR A 122 10.53 -22.77 16.51
C TYR A 122 9.23 -22.52 15.73
N SER A 123 8.22 -23.37 15.96
CA SER A 123 7.00 -23.42 15.14
C SER A 123 6.17 -22.12 15.20
N TYR A 124 6.03 -21.47 16.36
CA TYR A 124 5.28 -20.22 16.45
C TYR A 124 5.94 -19.05 15.71
N ALA A 125 7.28 -19.00 15.69
CA ALA A 125 8.00 -17.99 14.91
C ALA A 125 7.87 -18.23 13.39
N MET A 126 7.99 -19.49 12.96
CA MET A 126 7.71 -19.89 11.58
C MET A 126 6.28 -19.49 11.15
N TYR A 127 5.30 -19.77 12.01
CA TYR A 127 3.90 -19.46 11.76
C TYR A 127 3.66 -17.96 11.67
N SER A 128 4.25 -17.18 12.60
CA SER A 128 4.18 -15.72 12.61
C SER A 128 4.71 -15.12 11.30
N ILE A 129 5.89 -15.55 10.82
CA ILE A 129 6.46 -15.07 9.55
C ILE A 129 5.57 -15.46 8.35
N ALA A 130 5.15 -16.71 8.28
CA ALA A 130 4.37 -17.22 7.16
C ALA A 130 2.98 -16.56 7.09
N SER A 131 2.30 -16.42 8.23
CA SER A 131 1.00 -15.77 8.30
C SER A 131 1.10 -14.26 8.07
N ALA A 132 2.14 -13.58 8.58
CA ALA A 132 2.37 -12.17 8.28
C ALA A 132 2.58 -11.91 6.78
N TYR A 133 3.15 -12.85 6.02
CA TYR A 133 3.17 -12.77 4.55
C TYR A 133 1.74 -12.92 3.99
N ALA A 134 1.01 -13.95 4.40
CA ALA A 134 -0.33 -14.23 3.91
C ALA A 134 -1.37 -13.14 4.23
N VAL A 135 -1.17 -12.35 5.29
CA VAL A 135 -2.04 -11.22 5.65
C VAL A 135 -1.55 -9.89 5.03
N SER A 136 -0.24 -9.72 4.78
CA SER A 136 0.31 -8.47 4.23
C SER A 136 -0.25 -8.03 2.88
N THR A 137 -1.01 -8.89 2.18
CA THR A 137 -1.80 -8.50 1.01
C THR A 137 -2.84 -7.44 1.30
N ALA A 138 -3.23 -7.24 2.56
CA ALA A 138 -4.08 -6.15 3.00
C ALA A 138 -3.41 -4.76 2.89
N THR A 139 -2.07 -4.70 2.75
CA THR A 139 -1.33 -3.43 2.70
C THR A 139 -0.29 -3.36 1.56
N THR A 140 0.68 -4.26 1.42
CA THR A 140 1.68 -4.19 0.32
C THR A 140 2.23 -5.58 -0.05
N ALA A 141 2.44 -5.82 -1.35
CA ALA A 141 3.09 -7.05 -1.81
C ALA A 141 4.56 -7.11 -1.35
N LYS A 142 4.96 -8.25 -0.79
CA LYS A 142 6.32 -8.56 -0.35
C LYS A 142 7.15 -9.20 -1.46
N SER A 143 8.46 -9.28 -1.28
CA SER A 143 9.36 -9.86 -2.29
C SER A 143 9.14 -11.37 -2.47
N GLU A 144 9.52 -11.90 -3.64
CA GLU A 144 9.51 -13.34 -3.91
C GLU A 144 10.35 -14.14 -2.90
N ALA A 145 11.50 -13.60 -2.47
CA ALA A 145 12.32 -14.26 -1.45
C ALA A 145 11.59 -14.40 -0.10
N GLU A 146 10.83 -13.39 0.30
CA GLU A 146 9.98 -13.48 1.49
C GLU A 146 8.83 -14.47 1.31
N LYS A 147 8.26 -14.56 0.10
CA LYS A 147 7.22 -15.55 -0.25
C LYS A 147 7.75 -16.96 -0.13
N GLU A 148 8.91 -17.23 -0.71
CA GLU A 148 9.58 -18.53 -0.66
C GLU A 148 9.92 -18.91 0.78
N LYS A 149 10.43 -17.98 1.59
CA LYS A 149 10.69 -18.21 3.02
C LYS A 149 9.40 -18.54 3.78
N ALA A 150 8.31 -17.80 3.54
CA ALA A 150 7.00 -18.09 4.15
C ALA A 150 6.45 -19.46 3.76
N ILE A 151 6.55 -19.83 2.47
CA ILE A 151 6.12 -21.14 1.95
C ILE A 151 6.97 -22.27 2.57
N TYR A 152 8.29 -22.06 2.68
CA TYR A 152 9.19 -23.01 3.32
C TYR A 152 8.80 -23.30 4.78
N PHE A 153 8.53 -22.24 5.55
CA PHE A 153 8.06 -22.39 6.93
C PHE A 153 6.69 -23.05 7.02
N ALA A 154 5.74 -22.69 6.18
CA ALA A 154 4.42 -23.35 6.15
C ALA A 154 4.52 -24.85 5.83
N LYS A 155 5.45 -25.26 4.95
CA LYS A 155 5.73 -26.69 4.69
C LYS A 155 6.29 -27.39 5.93
N LYS A 156 7.31 -26.81 6.59
CA LYS A 156 7.86 -27.36 7.84
C LYS A 156 6.79 -27.53 8.92
N LEU A 157 5.93 -26.53 9.09
CA LEU A 157 4.81 -26.58 10.02
C LEU A 157 3.82 -27.70 9.67
N SER A 158 3.53 -27.90 8.39
CA SER A 158 2.69 -29.00 7.92
C SER A 158 3.31 -30.36 8.23
N ASP A 159 4.63 -30.52 8.08
CA ASP A 159 5.34 -31.76 8.41
C ASP A 159 5.30 -32.07 9.92
N GLN A 160 5.24 -31.03 10.75
CA GLN A 160 5.09 -31.11 12.20
C GLN A 160 3.63 -31.29 12.66
N ASN A 161 2.66 -31.33 11.74
CA ASN A 161 1.22 -31.30 12.04
C ASN A 161 0.81 -30.08 12.90
N PHE A 162 1.48 -28.94 12.73
CA PHE A 162 1.10 -27.69 13.38
C PHE A 162 -0.27 -27.24 12.85
N LEU A 163 -1.09 -26.67 13.73
CA LEU A 163 -2.45 -26.25 13.43
C LEU A 163 -2.46 -25.25 12.26
N ASP A 164 -3.47 -25.34 11.39
CA ASP A 164 -3.70 -24.45 10.23
C ASP A 164 -2.58 -24.37 9.17
N ALA A 165 -1.49 -25.14 9.30
CA ALA A 165 -0.34 -25.07 8.40
C ALA A 165 -0.70 -25.35 6.93
N LYS A 166 -1.62 -26.30 6.68
CA LYS A 166 -2.08 -26.63 5.32
C LYS A 166 -2.92 -25.50 4.71
N GLU A 167 -3.77 -24.86 5.50
CA GLU A 167 -4.56 -23.72 5.06
C GLU A 167 -3.66 -22.53 4.75
N LEU A 168 -2.70 -22.26 5.64
CA LEU A 168 -1.70 -21.22 5.46
C LEU A 168 -0.87 -21.42 4.17
N LEU A 169 -0.40 -22.65 3.92
CA LEU A 169 0.33 -22.98 2.69
C LEU A 169 -0.53 -22.73 1.44
N ASN A 170 -1.81 -23.14 1.46
CA ASN A 170 -2.73 -22.90 0.35
C ASN A 170 -2.98 -21.41 0.11
N LYS A 171 -3.06 -20.61 1.18
CA LYS A 171 -3.20 -19.15 1.08
C LYS A 171 -1.95 -18.51 0.48
N LEU A 172 -0.76 -18.87 0.98
CA LEU A 172 0.53 -18.37 0.49
C LEU A 172 0.75 -18.64 -0.99
N ASN A 173 0.39 -19.84 -1.47
CA ASN A 173 0.52 -20.19 -2.88
C ASN A 173 -0.35 -19.33 -3.82
N LYS A 174 -1.45 -18.76 -3.31
CA LYS A 174 -2.35 -17.86 -4.06
C LYS A 174 -1.98 -16.39 -3.90
N THR A 175 -1.13 -16.06 -2.93
CA THR A 175 -0.70 -14.69 -2.67
C THR A 175 0.40 -14.29 -3.66
N PRO A 176 0.21 -13.23 -4.46
CA PRO A 176 1.26 -12.74 -5.35
C PRO A 176 2.38 -12.07 -4.56
N SER A 177 3.62 -12.21 -5.05
CA SER A 177 4.73 -11.34 -4.67
C SER A 177 4.68 -10.00 -5.41
N LYS A 178 5.59 -9.10 -5.05
CA LYS A 178 5.83 -7.85 -5.76
C LYS A 178 6.30 -8.10 -7.20
N GLU A 179 7.10 -9.14 -7.40
CA GLU A 179 7.60 -9.59 -8.68
C GLU A 179 6.45 -10.16 -9.53
N ASP A 180 5.60 -11.03 -8.96
CA ASP A 180 4.38 -11.54 -9.61
C ASP A 180 3.48 -10.37 -10.06
N PHE A 181 3.28 -9.39 -9.19
CA PHE A 181 2.49 -8.20 -9.51
C PHE A 181 3.07 -7.44 -10.70
N THR A 182 4.38 -7.22 -10.71
CA THR A 182 5.08 -6.47 -11.76
C THR A 182 4.98 -7.21 -13.10
N LEU A 183 5.20 -8.53 -13.09
CA LEU A 183 5.02 -9.38 -14.27
C LEU A 183 3.59 -9.33 -14.81
N ASN A 184 2.59 -9.34 -13.94
CA ASN A 184 1.18 -9.25 -14.34
C ASN A 184 0.85 -7.88 -14.96
N VAL A 185 1.35 -6.78 -14.39
CA VAL A 185 1.19 -5.43 -14.97
C VAL A 185 1.86 -5.33 -16.34
N ASP A 186 3.08 -5.85 -16.48
CA ASP A 186 3.79 -5.85 -17.75
C ASP A 186 3.07 -6.73 -18.80
N SER A 187 2.56 -7.89 -18.40
CA SER A 187 1.74 -8.75 -19.28
C SER A 187 0.48 -8.04 -19.76
N LEU A 188 -0.24 -7.34 -18.88
CA LEU A 188 -1.41 -6.54 -19.26
C LEU A 188 -1.04 -5.44 -20.25
N TYR A 189 0.09 -4.77 -20.03
CA TYR A 189 0.58 -3.75 -20.94
C TYR A 189 0.93 -4.32 -22.33
N GLN A 190 1.60 -5.47 -22.40
CA GLN A 190 1.93 -6.11 -23.69
C GLN A 190 0.69 -6.61 -24.42
N GLU A 191 -0.28 -7.13 -23.68
CA GLU A 191 -1.52 -7.69 -24.22
C GLU A 191 -2.68 -6.68 -24.29
N HIS A 192 -2.39 -5.38 -24.22
CA HIS A 192 -3.38 -4.28 -24.15
C HIS A 192 -4.51 -4.37 -25.19
N LYS A 193 -4.23 -4.92 -26.39
CA LYS A 193 -5.23 -5.09 -27.45
C LYS A 193 -6.38 -6.04 -27.12
N LYS A 194 -6.23 -6.87 -26.09
CA LYS A 194 -7.26 -7.80 -25.60
C LYS A 194 -8.08 -7.21 -24.44
N LEU A 195 -7.68 -6.05 -23.92
CA LEU A 195 -8.27 -5.45 -22.74
C LEU A 195 -9.57 -4.71 -23.07
N SER A 196 -10.52 -4.76 -22.14
CA SER A 196 -11.71 -3.89 -22.20
C SER A 196 -11.31 -2.42 -22.02
N GLU A 197 -12.22 -1.52 -22.39
CA GLU A 197 -12.03 -0.08 -22.16
C GLU A 197 -11.69 0.23 -20.70
N GLN A 198 -12.45 -0.32 -19.74
CA GLN A 198 -12.21 -0.10 -18.32
C GLN A 198 -10.83 -0.63 -17.87
N GLN A 199 -10.39 -1.76 -18.42
CA GLN A 199 -9.05 -2.29 -18.10
C GLN A 199 -7.94 -1.40 -18.64
N LEU A 200 -8.12 -0.81 -19.82
CA LEU A 200 -7.18 0.17 -20.37
C LEU A 200 -7.14 1.44 -19.53
N LEU A 201 -8.29 1.97 -19.13
CA LEU A 201 -8.41 3.14 -18.25
C LEU A 201 -7.75 2.89 -16.88
N ASP A 202 -8.05 1.77 -16.23
CA ASP A 202 -7.48 1.41 -14.93
C ASP A 202 -5.96 1.24 -15.03
N LEU A 203 -5.46 0.56 -16.08
CA LEU A 203 -4.02 0.36 -16.27
C LEU A 203 -3.30 1.67 -16.60
N ALA A 204 -3.91 2.55 -17.39
CA ALA A 204 -3.39 3.89 -17.65
C ALA A 204 -3.30 4.72 -16.36
N SER A 205 -4.36 4.71 -15.55
CA SER A 205 -4.41 5.37 -14.24
C SER A 205 -3.27 4.90 -13.33
N VAL A 206 -3.02 3.58 -13.28
CA VAL A 206 -1.91 2.99 -12.53
C VAL A 206 -0.55 3.61 -12.92
N PHE A 207 -0.26 3.69 -14.23
CA PHE A 207 0.98 4.30 -14.71
C PHE A 207 1.06 5.81 -14.48
N SER A 208 -0.05 6.53 -14.65
CA SER A 208 -0.11 7.99 -14.46
C SER A 208 0.07 8.40 -12.99
N LEU A 209 -0.56 7.67 -12.07
CA LEU A 209 -0.50 7.93 -10.63
C LEU A 209 0.80 7.40 -10.00
N GLY A 210 1.38 6.35 -10.56
CA GLY A 210 2.48 5.61 -9.93
C GLY A 210 2.02 4.75 -8.75
N TRP A 211 0.71 4.43 -8.69
CA TRP A 211 0.11 3.65 -7.63
C TRP A 211 -1.01 2.78 -8.18
N TYR A 212 -1.07 1.55 -7.69
CA TYR A 212 -2.21 0.67 -7.83
C TYR A 212 -3.01 0.64 -6.52
N TYR A 213 -4.33 0.76 -6.63
CA TYR A 213 -5.29 0.53 -5.56
C TYR A 213 -6.38 -0.41 -6.07
N HIS A 214 -6.63 -1.52 -5.40
CA HIS A 214 -7.62 -2.52 -5.78
C HIS A 214 -9.01 -1.89 -5.98
N TYR A 215 -9.46 -1.06 -5.04
CA TYR A 215 -10.77 -0.43 -5.10
C TYR A 215 -10.96 0.52 -6.30
N ARG A 216 -9.89 1.18 -6.76
CA ARG A 216 -9.92 2.06 -7.95
C ARG A 216 -9.73 1.29 -9.25
N HIS A 217 -8.88 0.28 -9.23
CA HIS A 217 -8.43 -0.45 -10.42
C HIS A 217 -8.91 -1.90 -10.41
N LYS A 218 -10.15 -2.11 -9.96
CA LYS A 218 -10.73 -3.43 -9.69
C LYS A 218 -10.82 -4.31 -10.94
N SER A 219 -10.85 -3.71 -12.14
CA SER A 219 -10.94 -4.46 -13.39
C SER A 219 -9.67 -5.25 -13.71
N LEU A 220 -8.54 -4.90 -13.09
CA LEU A 220 -7.23 -5.54 -13.34
C LEU A 220 -7.02 -6.83 -12.52
N LYS A 221 -7.72 -6.99 -11.39
CA LYS A 221 -7.67 -8.19 -10.52
C LYS A 221 -6.25 -8.69 -10.20
N LEU A 222 -5.38 -7.81 -9.72
CA LEU A 222 -3.94 -8.10 -9.52
C LEU A 222 -3.59 -8.79 -8.19
N GLY A 223 -4.59 -9.15 -7.37
CA GLY A 223 -4.38 -9.96 -6.15
C GLY A 223 -3.68 -9.26 -4.99
N VAL A 224 -3.57 -7.93 -5.02
CA VAL A 224 -2.99 -7.08 -3.96
C VAL A 224 -3.94 -5.94 -3.65
N GLU A 225 -3.92 -5.37 -2.43
CA GLU A 225 -4.76 -4.21 -2.10
C GLU A 225 -4.21 -2.91 -2.68
N HIS A 226 -2.92 -2.63 -2.46
CA HIS A 226 -2.26 -1.48 -3.08
C HIS A 226 -0.76 -1.72 -3.26
N LEU A 227 -0.19 -1.05 -4.26
CA LEU A 227 1.25 -1.11 -4.51
C LEU A 227 1.75 0.16 -5.20
N LYS A 228 2.88 0.69 -4.72
CA LYS A 228 3.60 1.76 -5.41
C LYS A 228 4.33 1.17 -6.62
N ILE A 229 4.18 1.83 -7.75
CA ILE A 229 4.95 1.52 -8.95
C ILE A 229 5.69 2.76 -9.45
N LYS A 230 6.60 2.58 -10.42
CA LYS A 230 7.23 3.72 -11.09
C LYS A 230 6.18 4.42 -11.95
N LYS A 231 5.98 5.72 -11.72
CA LYS A 231 5.15 6.58 -12.58
C LYS A 231 5.71 6.60 -14.00
N ASP A 232 4.85 6.41 -14.99
CA ASP A 232 5.19 6.38 -16.41
C ASP A 232 4.04 6.99 -17.24
N THR A 233 4.07 8.31 -17.42
CA THR A 233 3.01 9.02 -18.15
C THR A 233 2.95 8.62 -19.63
N ASP A 234 4.03 8.10 -20.19
CA ASP A 234 4.11 7.81 -21.62
C ASP A 234 3.42 6.48 -21.90
N LYS A 235 3.63 5.46 -21.04
CA LYS A 235 2.80 4.25 -21.04
C LYS A 235 1.33 4.56 -20.81
N SER A 236 1.01 5.48 -19.90
CA SER A 236 -0.38 5.90 -19.65
C SER A 236 -1.01 6.50 -20.92
N VAL A 237 -0.37 7.50 -21.54
CA VAL A 237 -0.90 8.14 -22.75
C VAL A 237 -1.04 7.13 -23.88
N PHE A 238 -0.07 6.23 -24.05
CA PHE A 238 -0.16 5.16 -25.04
C PHE A 238 -1.41 4.29 -24.85
N LEU A 239 -1.68 3.81 -23.63
CA LEU A 239 -2.85 2.98 -23.35
C LEU A 239 -4.17 3.72 -23.59
N LEU A 240 -4.25 4.99 -23.18
CA LEU A 240 -5.43 5.83 -23.44
C LEU A 240 -5.66 6.03 -24.95
N GLN A 241 -4.59 6.21 -25.74
CA GLN A 241 -4.69 6.26 -27.21
C GLN A 241 -5.19 4.92 -27.79
N GLN A 242 -4.78 3.78 -27.23
CA GLN A 242 -5.34 2.48 -27.65
C GLN A 242 -6.82 2.38 -27.32
N ALA A 243 -7.25 2.86 -26.15
CA ALA A 243 -8.65 2.89 -25.76
C ALA A 243 -9.51 3.80 -26.66
N MET A 244 -9.01 4.98 -27.04
CA MET A 244 -9.65 5.84 -28.05
C MET A 244 -9.82 5.09 -29.38
N LYS A 245 -8.77 4.41 -29.85
CA LYS A 245 -8.78 3.72 -31.15
C LYS A 245 -9.70 2.50 -31.17
N MET A 246 -9.72 1.72 -30.10
CA MET A 246 -10.44 0.45 -30.04
C MET A 246 -11.90 0.62 -29.62
N HIS A 247 -12.19 1.58 -28.73
CA HIS A 247 -13.47 1.69 -28.04
C HIS A 247 -14.14 3.06 -28.24
N ASN A 248 -13.54 3.97 -29.01
CA ASN A 248 -14.00 5.37 -29.16
C ASN A 248 -14.18 6.08 -27.80
N SER A 249 -13.30 5.77 -26.84
CA SER A 249 -13.38 6.24 -25.46
C SER A 249 -13.10 7.75 -25.36
N SER A 250 -14.16 8.55 -25.19
CA SER A 250 -14.07 10.00 -24.94
C SER A 250 -13.37 10.31 -23.62
N GLU A 251 -13.62 9.50 -22.58
CA GLU A 251 -12.93 9.53 -21.29
C GLU A 251 -11.41 9.42 -21.46
N SER A 252 -10.95 8.49 -22.30
CA SER A 252 -9.52 8.30 -22.52
C SER A 252 -8.85 9.53 -23.10
N SER A 253 -9.51 10.21 -24.04
CA SER A 253 -9.01 11.46 -24.62
C SER A 253 -8.99 12.59 -23.61
N TYR A 254 -10.03 12.72 -22.79
CA TYR A 254 -10.07 13.69 -21.69
C TYR A 254 -8.92 13.49 -20.70
N GLN A 255 -8.65 12.24 -20.29
CA GLN A 255 -7.54 11.91 -19.40
C GLN A 255 -6.16 12.21 -20.02
N ILE A 256 -5.98 12.03 -21.33
CA ILE A 256 -4.75 12.49 -22.03
C ILE A 256 -4.63 14.01 -21.93
N GLY A 257 -5.73 14.74 -22.15
CA GLY A 257 -5.80 16.19 -21.96
C GLY A 257 -5.24 16.62 -20.60
N ILE A 258 -5.75 16.04 -19.51
CA ILE A 258 -5.29 16.33 -18.14
C ILE A 258 -3.79 16.06 -17.97
N ILE A 259 -3.27 14.96 -18.53
CA ILE A 259 -1.85 14.60 -18.41
C ILE A 259 -0.97 15.62 -19.15
N LEU A 260 -1.40 16.05 -20.34
CA LEU A 260 -0.65 16.99 -21.18
C LEU A 260 -0.74 18.43 -20.67
N GLU A 261 -1.87 18.82 -20.10
CA GLU A 261 -2.08 20.12 -19.48
C GLU A 261 -1.10 20.34 -18.34
N LYS A 262 -0.91 19.34 -17.46
CA LYS A 262 0.10 19.34 -16.39
C LYS A 262 1.54 19.47 -16.90
N LYS A 263 1.78 19.14 -18.18
CA LYS A 263 3.07 19.30 -18.85
C LYS A 263 3.16 20.61 -19.65
N ASN A 264 2.15 21.48 -19.58
CA ASN A 264 2.00 22.70 -20.40
C ASN A 264 2.15 22.44 -21.90
N SER A 265 1.69 21.28 -22.38
CA SER A 265 1.84 20.90 -23.78
C SER A 265 0.76 21.55 -24.65
N SER A 266 1.15 22.11 -25.79
CA SER A 266 0.21 22.66 -26.78
C SER A 266 -0.70 21.59 -27.42
N ASP A 267 -0.34 20.31 -27.27
CA ASP A 267 -1.16 19.18 -27.68
C ASP A 267 -2.38 18.94 -26.78
N THR A 268 -2.51 19.64 -25.65
CA THR A 268 -3.64 19.49 -24.72
C THR A 268 -4.99 19.74 -25.42
N PHE A 269 -5.08 20.84 -26.18
CA PHE A 269 -6.34 21.27 -26.80
C PHE A 269 -6.94 20.21 -27.73
N LYS A 270 -6.14 19.54 -28.58
CA LYS A 270 -6.66 18.54 -29.53
C LYS A 270 -7.34 17.35 -28.84
N TYR A 271 -6.87 16.97 -27.66
CA TYR A 271 -7.44 15.83 -26.92
C TYR A 271 -8.71 16.22 -26.17
N TYR A 272 -8.77 17.42 -25.59
CA TYR A 272 -10.01 17.94 -25.04
C TYR A 272 -11.07 18.17 -26.12
N LEU A 273 -10.68 18.75 -27.26
CA LEU A 273 -11.59 18.95 -28.39
C LEU A 273 -12.15 17.61 -28.90
N TRP A 274 -11.30 16.61 -29.12
CA TRP A 274 -11.76 15.29 -29.55
C TRP A 274 -12.71 14.65 -28.53
N ALA A 275 -12.42 14.76 -27.22
CA ALA A 275 -13.30 14.27 -26.17
C ALA A 275 -14.65 14.99 -26.18
N ALA A 276 -14.65 16.31 -26.31
CA ALA A 276 -15.84 17.15 -26.38
C ALA A 276 -16.70 16.84 -27.62
N GLU A 277 -16.08 16.66 -28.80
CA GLU A 277 -16.75 16.22 -30.03
C GLU A 277 -17.38 14.83 -29.87
N ASN A 278 -16.81 13.98 -29.01
CA ASN A 278 -17.36 12.68 -28.62
C ASN A 278 -18.19 12.75 -27.33
N LYS A 279 -18.80 13.90 -27.06
CA LYS A 279 -19.80 14.14 -26.00
C LYS A 279 -19.27 13.93 -24.57
N HIS A 280 -17.99 14.13 -24.33
CA HIS A 280 -17.47 14.21 -22.97
C HIS A 280 -17.90 15.55 -22.34
N PRO A 281 -18.60 15.55 -21.20
CA PRO A 281 -19.13 16.76 -20.58
C PRO A 281 -18.01 17.74 -20.19
N GLU A 282 -17.13 17.31 -19.31
CA GLU A 282 -16.07 18.14 -18.73
C GLU A 282 -15.11 18.68 -19.80
N ALA A 283 -14.78 17.86 -20.81
CA ALA A 283 -13.96 18.30 -21.92
C ALA A 283 -14.65 19.39 -22.75
N ALA A 284 -15.98 19.30 -22.94
CA ALA A 284 -16.73 20.33 -23.64
C ALA A 284 -16.74 21.64 -22.86
N ALA A 285 -16.88 21.60 -21.53
CA ALA A 285 -16.74 22.79 -20.70
C ALA A 285 -15.34 23.42 -20.83
N TRP A 286 -14.29 22.61 -20.70
CA TRP A 286 -12.91 23.08 -20.84
C TRP A 286 -12.65 23.71 -22.21
N VAL A 287 -13.16 23.10 -23.29
CA VAL A 287 -13.06 23.68 -24.65
C VAL A 287 -13.82 25.01 -24.75
N GLY A 288 -14.97 25.11 -24.09
CA GLY A 288 -15.74 26.34 -23.98
C GLY A 288 -14.95 27.47 -23.34
N ASP A 289 -14.38 27.21 -22.16
CA ASP A 289 -13.50 28.14 -21.45
C ASP A 289 -12.31 28.55 -22.32
N PHE A 290 -11.63 27.58 -22.96
CA PHE A 290 -10.49 27.85 -23.82
C PHE A 290 -10.83 28.84 -24.95
N TYR A 291 -11.96 28.66 -25.64
CA TYR A 291 -12.37 29.58 -26.71
C TYR A 291 -12.75 30.95 -26.14
N ALA A 292 -13.46 31.01 -25.01
CA ALA A 292 -13.82 32.27 -24.37
C ALA A 292 -12.58 33.09 -23.98
N CYS A 293 -11.62 32.45 -23.31
CA CYS A 293 -10.37 33.06 -22.87
C CYS A 293 -9.43 33.49 -24.01
N THR A 294 -9.56 32.86 -25.19
CA THR A 294 -8.74 33.19 -26.36
C THR A 294 -9.43 34.13 -27.35
N GLY A 295 -10.55 34.74 -26.94
CA GLY A 295 -11.26 35.79 -27.68
C GLY A 295 -12.38 35.33 -28.61
N GLU A 296 -12.73 34.05 -28.63
CA GLU A 296 -13.83 33.47 -29.42
C GLU A 296 -15.04 33.16 -28.53
N LYS A 297 -15.54 34.19 -27.83
CA LYS A 297 -16.57 34.04 -26.77
C LYS A 297 -17.82 33.28 -27.20
N GLU A 298 -18.39 33.62 -28.35
CA GLU A 298 -19.60 32.95 -28.87
C GLU A 298 -19.39 31.46 -29.13
N VAL A 299 -18.19 31.09 -29.61
CA VAL A 299 -17.82 29.69 -29.81
C VAL A 299 -17.68 29.00 -28.45
N GLY A 300 -17.07 29.69 -27.49
CA GLY A 300 -16.95 29.23 -26.10
C GLY A 300 -18.30 28.94 -25.46
N ILE A 301 -19.24 29.89 -25.52
CA ILE A 301 -20.61 29.76 -25.02
C ILE A 301 -21.34 28.58 -25.67
N SER A 302 -21.20 28.40 -26.99
CA SER A 302 -21.80 27.25 -27.67
C SER A 302 -21.31 25.90 -27.13
N TRP A 303 -20.02 25.79 -26.77
CA TRP A 303 -19.46 24.58 -26.16
C TRP A 303 -19.90 24.40 -24.71
N LEU A 304 -20.05 25.48 -23.94
CA LEU A 304 -20.59 25.42 -22.58
C LEU A 304 -22.04 24.87 -22.58
N HIS A 305 -22.91 25.33 -23.48
CA HIS A 305 -24.26 24.75 -23.61
C HIS A 305 -24.25 23.28 -24.05
N LYS A 306 -23.32 22.88 -24.92
CA LYS A 306 -23.13 21.46 -25.26
C LYS A 306 -22.71 20.66 -24.03
N SER A 307 -21.81 21.20 -23.21
CA SER A 307 -21.36 20.59 -21.95
C SER A 307 -22.51 20.34 -20.99
N GLU A 308 -23.40 21.32 -20.80
CA GLU A 308 -24.63 21.15 -20.00
C GLU A 308 -25.52 20.04 -20.58
N THR A 309 -25.70 20.04 -21.89
CA THR A 309 -26.48 19.00 -22.60
C THR A 309 -25.86 17.61 -22.43
N PHE A 310 -24.53 17.52 -22.29
CA PHE A 310 -23.81 16.27 -22.01
C PHE A 310 -23.84 15.87 -20.53
N GLY A 311 -24.35 16.73 -19.64
CA GLY A 311 -24.56 16.44 -18.23
C GLY A 311 -23.56 17.09 -17.26
N TYR A 312 -22.79 18.10 -17.68
CA TYR A 312 -21.93 18.84 -16.78
C TYR A 312 -22.68 20.01 -16.14
N GLU A 313 -23.05 19.88 -14.86
CA GLU A 313 -23.83 20.89 -14.13
C GLU A 313 -23.06 22.17 -13.81
N TYR A 314 -21.72 22.16 -13.88
CA TYR A 314 -20.90 23.31 -13.51
C TYR A 314 -20.56 24.24 -14.69
N ALA A 315 -21.02 23.95 -15.91
CA ALA A 315 -20.79 24.83 -17.06
C ALA A 315 -21.47 26.20 -16.94
N GLU A 316 -22.57 26.30 -16.18
CA GLU A 316 -23.29 27.56 -15.93
C GLU A 316 -22.41 28.59 -15.19
N TYR A 317 -21.46 28.15 -14.37
CA TYR A 317 -20.53 29.06 -13.70
C TYR A 317 -19.65 29.81 -14.69
N SER A 318 -19.03 29.09 -15.64
CA SER A 318 -18.25 29.73 -16.71
C SER A 318 -19.10 30.65 -17.56
N PHE A 319 -20.36 30.29 -17.82
CA PHE A 319 -21.29 31.13 -18.56
C PHE A 319 -21.56 32.46 -17.83
N GLY A 320 -21.90 32.40 -16.53
CA GLY A 320 -22.11 33.60 -15.71
C GLY A 320 -20.87 34.48 -15.62
N GLU A 321 -19.68 33.89 -15.49
CA GLU A 321 -18.42 34.64 -15.50
C GLU A 321 -18.16 35.35 -16.83
N ILE A 322 -18.48 34.72 -17.96
CA ILE A 322 -18.37 35.36 -19.28
C ILE A 322 -19.32 36.56 -19.39
N GLU A 323 -20.55 36.46 -18.88
CA GLU A 323 -21.52 37.56 -18.93
C GLU A 323 -21.13 38.71 -18.00
N GLU A 324 -20.66 38.42 -16.78
CA GLU A 324 -20.37 39.42 -15.75
C GLU A 324 -18.98 40.05 -15.91
N LEU A 325 -17.96 39.23 -16.18
CA LEU A 325 -16.54 39.63 -16.21
C LEU A 325 -16.01 39.78 -17.63
N GLY A 326 -16.71 39.23 -18.61
CA GLY A 326 -16.27 39.16 -20.00
C GLY A 326 -15.41 37.95 -20.32
N GLU A 327 -14.91 37.21 -19.33
CA GLU A 327 -14.11 35.98 -19.50
C GLU A 327 -14.21 35.08 -18.27
N PRO A 328 -14.03 33.75 -18.41
CA PRO A 328 -13.99 32.83 -17.27
C PRO A 328 -12.82 33.10 -16.32
N THR A 329 -12.99 32.81 -15.03
CA THR A 329 -11.90 32.89 -14.05
C THR A 329 -10.87 31.75 -14.20
N THR A 330 -11.21 30.72 -14.98
CA THR A 330 -10.35 29.59 -15.30
C THR A 330 -9.27 29.92 -16.33
N CYS A 331 -9.32 31.09 -16.97
CA CYS A 331 -8.38 31.50 -18.02
C CYS A 331 -6.91 31.36 -17.61
N GLN A 332 -6.14 30.68 -18.45
CA GLN A 332 -4.71 30.49 -18.24
C GLN A 332 -3.90 31.37 -19.20
N PRO A 333 -2.88 32.11 -18.71
CA PRO A 333 -2.09 33.03 -19.56
C PRO A 333 -1.44 32.36 -20.78
N TYR A 334 -1.06 31.09 -20.65
CA TYR A 334 -0.37 30.35 -21.71
C TYR A 334 -1.31 29.81 -22.81
N TRP A 335 -2.63 29.80 -22.64
CA TRP A 335 -3.57 29.31 -23.66
C TRP A 335 -3.51 30.11 -24.96
N ASN A 336 -3.25 31.42 -24.89
CA ASN A 336 -3.07 32.28 -26.07
C ASN A 336 -1.88 31.88 -26.95
N SER A 337 -0.93 31.09 -26.41
CA SER A 337 0.21 30.57 -27.17
C SER A 337 -0.06 29.24 -27.88
N TRP A 338 -1.19 28.59 -27.59
CA TRP A 338 -1.52 27.29 -28.17
C TRP A 338 -2.24 27.43 -29.52
N PRO A 339 -1.98 26.51 -30.47
CA PRO A 339 -2.60 26.59 -31.78
C PRO A 339 -4.09 26.33 -31.67
N LYS A 340 -4.88 27.32 -32.09
CA LYS A 340 -6.33 27.18 -32.25
C LYS A 340 -6.60 26.23 -33.42
N GLN A 341 -7.15 25.05 -33.16
CA GLN A 341 -7.67 24.21 -34.25
C GLN A 341 -9.03 24.75 -34.66
N LYS A 342 -9.21 25.00 -35.96
CA LYS A 342 -10.51 25.42 -36.50
C LYS A 342 -11.47 24.24 -36.44
N LEU A 343 -12.67 24.48 -35.90
CA LEU A 343 -13.76 23.53 -35.91
C LEU A 343 -14.01 23.04 -37.34
N LYS A 344 -14.16 21.73 -37.52
CA LYS A 344 -14.89 21.21 -38.69
C LYS A 344 -16.37 21.44 -38.40
N ILE A 345 -16.84 22.64 -38.73
CA ILE A 345 -18.27 23.01 -38.65
C ILE A 345 -19.06 22.14 -39.62
#